data_AF-A0A6G0VV00-F1
#
_entry.id   AF-A0A6G0VV00-F1
#
_cell.length_a   1.000
_cell.length_b   1.000
_cell.length_c   1.000
_cell.angle_alpha   90.00
_cell.angle_beta   90.00
_cell.angle_gamma   90.00
#
_symmetry.space_group_name_H-M   'P 1'
#
loop_
_entity.id
_entity.type
_entity.pdbx_description
1 polymer ?
#
loop_
_entity_poly.entity_id
_entity_poly.type
_entity_poly.pdbx_seq_one_letter_code
_entity_poly.pdbx_strand_id
1 'polypeptide(L)'
;MFIHFCDSHNLCNDKLCKTIYRVSSIRYLGLTIDKHMRWNLHVNNLLMRLRILSHSFYKLREILPMHVIRTIYLALYKAIIQYGQLIWGGLSANALKPFRSTIKKICYLM
;
A
#
# COMPACT_ATOMS: atom_id res chain seq x y z
N MET A 1 10.13 14.78 -16.68
CA MET A 1 9.35 13.83 -17.51
C MET A 1 8.43 14.68 -18.38
N PHE A 2 8.83 14.95 -19.63
CA PHE A 2 8.03 15.77 -20.54
C PHE A 2 7.03 14.87 -21.26
N ILE A 3 5.74 15.17 -21.10
CA ILE A 3 4.69 14.54 -21.90
C ILE A 3 4.74 15.25 -23.25
N HIS A 4 5.08 14.50 -24.30
CA HIS A 4 5.07 15.02 -25.67
C HIS A 4 3.62 15.11 -26.16
N PHE A 5 3.13 16.32 -26.42
CA PHE A 5 1.84 16.56 -27.04
C PHE A 5 2.07 16.70 -28.55
N CYS A 6 1.76 15.64 -29.31
CA CYS A 6 1.87 15.66 -30.76
C CYS A 6 0.59 16.29 -31.33
N ASP A 7 0.66 17.55 -31.76
CA ASP A 7 -0.48 18.33 -32.27
C ASP A 7 -0.59 18.27 -33.81
N SER A 8 0.39 17.66 -34.49
CA SER A 8 0.43 17.59 -35.96
C SER A 8 0.74 16.18 -36.46
N HIS A 9 -0.20 15.65 -37.25
CA HIS A 9 -0.28 14.26 -37.74
C HIS A 9 0.92 13.79 -38.61
N ASN A 10 1.82 14.71 -39.01
CA ASN A 10 2.91 14.46 -39.95
C ASN A 10 4.31 14.38 -39.32
N LEU A 11 4.45 14.58 -38.00
CA LEU A 11 5.75 14.54 -37.29
C LEU A 11 5.83 13.46 -36.21
N CYS A 12 4.76 12.69 -35.97
CA CYS A 12 4.77 11.61 -34.99
C CYS A 12 5.37 10.34 -35.62
N ASN A 13 6.70 10.27 -35.72
CA ASN A 13 7.37 9.01 -36.04
C ASN A 13 7.25 8.07 -34.82
N ASP A 14 6.95 6.79 -35.02
CA ASP A 14 6.73 5.78 -33.94
C ASP A 14 7.90 5.71 -32.92
N LYS A 15 9.08 6.22 -33.29
CA LYS A 15 10.26 6.31 -32.41
C LYS A 15 10.18 7.44 -31.36
N LEU A 16 9.38 8.49 -31.57
CA LEU A 16 9.28 9.66 -30.70
C LEU A 16 7.97 9.69 -29.90
N CYS A 17 6.87 9.17 -30.47
CA CYS A 17 5.56 9.14 -29.83
C CYS A 17 5.20 7.73 -29.36
N LYS A 18 5.56 7.38 -28.12
CA LYS A 18 5.09 6.13 -27.50
C LYS A 18 3.60 6.25 -27.17
N THR A 19 2.78 5.37 -27.74
CA THR A 19 1.36 5.24 -27.42
C THR A 19 1.17 4.87 -25.95
N ILE A 20 0.42 5.70 -25.22
CA ILE A 20 0.12 5.49 -23.81
C ILE A 20 -1.20 4.72 -23.72
N TYR A 21 -1.14 3.48 -23.23
CA TYR A 21 -2.34 2.68 -23.00
C TYR A 21 -2.97 3.06 -21.65
N ARG A 22 -4.29 3.29 -21.66
CA ARG A 22 -5.05 3.54 -20.43
C ARG A 22 -5.30 2.23 -19.69
N VAL A 23 -4.48 1.94 -18.69
CA VAL A 23 -4.64 0.77 -17.83
C VAL A 23 -5.67 1.03 -16.72
N SER A 24 -6.52 0.03 -16.45
CA SER A 24 -7.57 0.11 -15.42
C SER A 24 -7.01 0.01 -14.00
N SER A 25 -5.92 -0.73 -13.83
CA SER A 25 -5.15 -0.79 -12.58
C SER A 25 -3.67 -1.03 -12.89
N ILE A 26 -2.79 -0.35 -12.16
CA ILE A 26 -1.34 -0.54 -12.29
C ILE A 26 -0.73 -0.86 -10.94
N ARG A 27 0.23 -1.78 -10.93
CA ARG A 27 1.09 -2.03 -9.77
C ARG A 27 2.29 -1.12 -9.84
N TYR A 28 2.44 -0.24 -8.85
CA TYR A 28 3.58 0.66 -8.73
C TYR A 28 4.11 0.62 -7.30
N LEU A 29 5.41 0.31 -7.13
CA LEU A 29 6.07 0.20 -5.82
C LEU A 29 5.32 -0.71 -4.81
N GLY A 30 4.70 -1.79 -5.30
CA GLY A 30 3.92 -2.73 -4.48
C GLY A 30 2.50 -2.26 -4.16
N LEU A 31 2.06 -1.13 -4.71
CA LEU A 31 0.74 -0.54 -4.54
C LEU A 31 -0.09 -0.79 -5.78
N THR A 32 -1.38 -1.07 -5.64
CA THR A 32 -2.28 -1.20 -6.79
C THR A 32 -3.08 0.10 -6.91
N ILE A 33 -2.80 0.88 -7.96
CA ILE A 33 -3.47 2.14 -8.24
C ILE A 33 -4.56 1.88 -9.28
N ASP A 34 -5.82 2.11 -8.91
CA ASP A 34 -6.97 2.01 -9.81
C ASP A 34 -7.12 3.28 -10.64
N LYS A 35 -7.73 3.18 -11.84
CA LYS A 35 -7.97 4.32 -12.74
C LYS A 35 -8.78 5.45 -12.11
N HIS A 36 -9.60 5.14 -11.10
CA HIS A 36 -10.38 6.14 -10.35
C HIS A 36 -9.68 6.60 -9.07
N MET A 37 -8.40 6.25 -8.89
CA MET A 37 -7.65 6.50 -7.66
C MET A 37 -8.37 5.96 -6.41
N ARG A 38 -9.17 4.90 -6.59
CA ARG A 38 -9.90 4.24 -5.50
C ARG A 38 -8.96 3.30 -4.78
N TRP A 39 -8.54 3.72 -3.59
CA TRP A 39 -7.61 2.96 -2.76
C TRP A 39 -8.24 1.78 -2.02
N ASN A 40 -9.56 1.59 -2.07
CA ASN A 40 -10.26 0.52 -1.34
C ASN A 40 -9.71 -0.88 -1.64
N LEU A 41 -9.44 -1.20 -2.91
CA LEU A 41 -8.89 -2.49 -3.31
C LEU A 41 -7.48 -2.68 -2.75
N HIS A 42 -6.67 -1.63 -2.81
CA HIS A 42 -5.30 -1.65 -2.29
C HIS A 42 -5.27 -1.76 -0.77
N VAL A 43 -6.09 -0.97 -0.07
CA VAL A 43 -6.27 -1.01 1.39
C VAL A 43 -6.72 -2.40 1.84
N ASN A 44 -7.69 -3.01 1.15
CA ASN A 44 -8.14 -4.36 1.49
C ASN A 44 -7.04 -5.41 1.32
N ASN A 45 -6.27 -5.35 0.23
CA ASN A 45 -5.11 -6.25 0.04
C ASN A 45 -4.04 -6.05 1.11
N LEU A 46 -3.77 -4.80 1.49
CA LEU A 46 -2.78 -4.48 2.51
C LEU A 46 -3.26 -4.92 3.90
N LEU A 47 -4.54 -4.72 4.22
CA LEU A 47 -5.17 -5.25 5.44
C LEU A 47 -5.11 -6.77 5.51
N MET A 48 -5.35 -7.48 4.40
CA MET A 48 -5.23 -8.94 4.35
C MET A 48 -3.80 -9.38 4.67
N ARG A 49 -2.79 -8.74 4.07
CA ARG A 49 -1.38 -8.99 4.40
C ARG A 49 -1.07 -8.70 5.87
N LEU A 50 -1.56 -7.58 6.41
CA LEU A 50 -1.37 -7.24 7.82
C LEU A 50 -2.03 -8.26 8.74
N ARG A 51 -3.21 -8.79 8.41
CA ARG A 51 -3.87 -9.85 9.20
C ARG A 51 -3.05 -11.13 9.24
N ILE A 52 -2.50 -11.54 8.10
CA ILE A 52 -1.59 -12.71 8.05
C ILE A 52 -0.36 -12.45 8.91
N LEU A 53 0.27 -11.27 8.76
CA LEU A 53 1.40 -10.86 9.58
C LEU A 53 1.05 -10.91 11.07
N SER A 54 -0.12 -10.38 11.46
CA SER A 54 -0.61 -10.36 12.84
C SER A 54 -0.77 -11.77 13.41
N HIS A 55 -1.27 -12.71 12.61
CA HIS A 55 -1.39 -14.10 13.00
C HIS A 55 -0.01 -14.76 13.17
N SER A 56 0.95 -14.45 12.29
CA SER A 56 2.34 -14.87 12.48
C SER A 56 2.93 -14.31 13.76
N PHE A 57 2.75 -13.01 14.05
CA PHE A 57 3.19 -12.38 15.30
C PHE A 57 2.58 -13.04 16.54
N TYR A 58 1.32 -13.46 16.48
CA TYR A 58 0.68 -14.18 17.58
C TYR A 58 1.40 -15.50 17.90
N LYS A 59 1.76 -16.29 16.87
CA LYS A 59 2.55 -17.53 17.05
C LYS A 59 3.97 -17.25 17.52
N LEU A 60 4.61 -16.23 16.95
CA LEU A 60 5.95 -15.80 17.33
C LEU A 60 6.01 -15.33 18.79
N ARG A 61 4.89 -14.84 19.35
CA ARG A 61 4.79 -14.45 20.76
C ARG A 61 4.97 -15.60 21.75
N GLU A 62 4.57 -16.81 21.37
CA GLU A 62 4.73 -18.00 22.25
C GLU A 62 6.19 -18.44 22.35
N ILE A 63 7.04 -18.04 21.40
CA ILE A 63 8.42 -18.52 21.27
C ILE A 63 9.43 -17.44 21.68
N LEU A 64 9.14 -16.17 21.40
CA LEU A 64 10.08 -15.06 21.55
C LEU A 64 9.82 -14.22 22.81
N PRO A 65 10.86 -13.63 23.42
CA PRO A 65 10.70 -12.67 24.50
C PRO A 65 10.10 -11.35 23.98
N MET A 66 9.29 -10.70 24.82
CA MET A 66 8.52 -9.48 24.49
C MET A 66 9.34 -8.35 23.86
N HIS A 67 10.60 -8.18 24.28
CA HIS A 67 11.48 -7.14 23.74
C HIS A 67 11.72 -7.33 22.23
N VAL A 68 11.94 -8.57 21.78
CA VAL A 68 12.24 -8.87 20.37
C VAL A 68 10.99 -8.63 19.52
N ILE A 69 9.83 -9.08 20.00
CA ILE A 69 8.54 -8.90 19.32
C ILE A 69 8.24 -7.41 19.12
N ARG A 70 8.49 -6.59 20.14
CA ARG A 70 8.32 -5.13 20.07
C ARG A 70 9.20 -4.51 19.00
N THR A 71 10.47 -4.92 18.91
CA THR A 71 11.41 -4.43 17.90
C THR A 71 10.96 -4.82 16.49
N ILE A 72 10.56 -6.07 16.28
CA ILE A 72 10.07 -6.55 14.97
C ILE A 72 8.77 -5.82 14.59
N TYR A 73 7.86 -5.60 15.55
CA TYR A 73 6.65 -4.82 15.33
C TYR A 73 6.96 -3.39 14.88
N LEU A 74 7.89 -2.71 15.54
CA LEU A 74 8.31 -1.35 15.18
C LEU A 74 9.05 -1.31 13.84
N ALA A 75 9.88 -2.30 13.52
CA ALA A 75 10.64 -2.34 12.28
C ALA A 75 9.78 -2.63 11.04
N LEU A 76 8.84 -3.58 11.15
CA LEU A 76 8.02 -4.03 10.02
C LEU A 76 6.65 -3.38 10.01
N TYR A 77 5.87 -3.61 11.07
CA TYR A 77 4.44 -3.26 11.10
C TYR A 77 4.26 -1.74 11.05
N LYS A 78 5.03 -1.01 11.86
CA LYS A 78 4.98 0.46 11.90
C LYS A 78 5.46 1.07 10.57
N ALA A 79 6.57 0.58 10.00
CA ALA A 79 7.09 1.07 8.73
C ALA A 79 6.09 0.91 7.58
N ILE A 80 5.43 -0.25 7.46
CA ILE A 80 4.43 -0.53 6.41
C ILE A 80 3.23 0.44 6.53
N ILE A 81 2.74 0.67 7.75
CA ILE A 81 1.59 1.56 7.97
C ILE A 81 1.96 3.00 7.71
N GLN A 82 3.13 3.45 8.16
CA GLN A 82 3.59 4.82 7.98
C GLN A 82 3.80 5.13 6.50
N TYR A 83 4.37 4.18 5.75
CA TYR A 83 4.47 4.25 4.29
C TYR A 83 3.09 4.31 3.62
N GLY A 84 2.18 3.39 3.97
CA GLY A 84 0.82 3.38 3.43
C GLY A 84 0.08 4.70 3.69
N GLN A 85 0.19 5.24 4.90
CA GLN A 85 -0.48 6.49 5.29
C GLN A 85 0.00 7.69 4.45
N LEU A 86 1.29 7.74 4.08
CA LEU A 86 1.85 8.80 3.26
C LEU A 86 1.27 8.78 1.83
N ILE A 87 1.14 7.58 1.26
CA ILE A 87 0.60 7.36 -0.09
C ILE A 87 -0.89 7.67 -0.17
N TRP A 88 -1.60 7.36 0.91
CA TRP A 88 -3.05 7.51 0.97
C TRP A 88 -3.53 8.95 1.12
N GLY A 89 -2.63 9.93 1.28
CA GLY A 89 -2.92 11.36 1.03
C GLY A 89 -4.21 11.90 1.66
N GLY A 90 -4.50 11.56 2.92
CA GLY A 90 -5.72 12.02 3.60
C GLY A 90 -6.99 11.26 3.24
N LEU A 91 -6.88 10.00 2.79
CA LEU A 91 -8.01 9.09 2.60
C LEU A 91 -9.01 9.16 3.75
N SER A 92 -10.29 9.16 3.38
CA SER A 92 -11.46 9.14 4.28
C SER A 92 -11.20 8.30 5.53
N ALA A 93 -11.56 8.84 6.70
CA ALA A 93 -11.46 8.17 7.99
C ALA A 93 -11.97 6.72 7.97
N ASN A 94 -12.88 6.38 7.04
CA ASN A 94 -13.37 5.02 6.83
C ASN A 94 -12.33 4.00 6.37
N ALA A 95 -11.36 4.38 5.54
CA ALA A 95 -10.27 3.48 5.12
C ALA A 95 -9.25 3.25 6.24
N LEU A 96 -9.10 4.22 7.15
CA LEU A 96 -8.19 4.17 8.30
C LEU A 96 -8.76 3.41 9.51
N LYS A 97 -10.08 3.37 9.66
CA LYS A 97 -10.79 2.60 10.70
C LYS A 97 -10.30 1.14 10.81
N PRO A 98 -10.25 0.33 9.73
CA PRO A 98 -9.83 -1.07 9.83
C PRO A 98 -8.37 -1.24 10.24
N PHE A 99 -7.47 -0.34 9.85
CA PHE A 99 -6.08 -0.35 10.33
C PHE A 99 -6.00 -0.09 11.82
N ARG A 100 -6.67 0.96 12.33
CA ARG A 100 -6.73 1.25 13.78
C ARG A 100 -7.30 0.07 14.57
N SER A 101 -8.34 -0.58 14.08
CA SER A 101 -8.93 -1.74 14.76
C SER A 101 -7.97 -2.93 14.82
N THR A 102 -7.18 -3.15 13.76
CA THR A 102 -6.20 -4.26 13.71
C THR A 102 -5.00 -3.96 14.61
N ILE A 103 -4.49 -2.73 14.60
CA ILE A 103 -3.44 -2.24 15.52
C ILE A 103 -3.88 -2.41 16.98
N LYS A 104 -5.11 -1.97 17.32
CA LYS A 104 -5.64 -2.08 18.68
C LYS A 104 -5.72 -3.53 19.15
N LYS A 105 -6.15 -4.46 18.28
CA LYS A 105 -6.18 -5.90 18.60
C LYS A 105 -4.79 -6.45 18.88
N ILE A 106 -3.79 -6.12 18.06
CA ILE A 106 -2.40 -6.56 18.27
C ILE A 106 -1.84 -5.97 19.56
N CYS A 107 -2.09 -4.70 19.84
CA CYS A 107 -1.58 -4.04 21.04
C CYS A 107 -2.21 -4.57 22.34
N TYR A 108 -3.46 -5.06 22.28
CA TYR A 108 -4.08 -5.77 23.39
C TYR A 108 -3.55 -7.22 23.54
N LEU A 109 -3.13 -7.82 22.42
CA LEU A 109 -2.56 -9.15 22.36
C LEU A 109 -1.06 -9.20 22.66
N MET A 110 -0.37 -8.07 22.78
CA MET A 110 1.05 -7.99 23.11
C MET A 110 1.19 -7.63 24.57
#